data_AF-A0A3B4FKM1-F1
#
_entry.id   AF-A0A3B4FKM1-F1
#
_cell.length_a   1.000
_cell.length_b   1.000
_cell.length_c   1.000
_cell.angle_alpha   90.00
_cell.angle_beta   90.00
_cell.angle_gamma   90.00
#
_symmetry.space_group_name_H-M   'P 1'
#
loop_
_entity.id
_entity.type
_entity.pdbx_description
1 polymer ?
#
loop_
_entity_poly.entity_id
_entity_poly.type
_entity_poly.pdbx_seq_one_letter_code
_entity_poly.pdbx_strand_id
1 'polypeptide(L)'
;MFRLMFSLRTGSLLHLPSSLRAPPFCSNNSSKMSSDSHWLSPEDREQLLVELRATGWMEVEDRDAIFKELHFKTFNQAFGFMSRVALQAEKMNHHPEWFNVYNKVQITLSTHDCGGLSKRDIKMAKFIDKISLSM
;
A
#
# COMPACT_ATOMS: atom_id res chain seq x y z
N MET A 1 35.29 8.64 6.75
CA MET A 1 36.21 9.80 6.82
C MET A 1 35.72 10.75 5.74
N PHE A 2 34.87 11.73 6.01
CA PHE A 2 35.22 13.04 6.54
C PHE A 2 34.03 13.65 7.30
N ARG A 3 34.33 14.17 8.48
CA ARG A 3 33.43 14.82 9.45
C ARG A 3 33.66 16.33 9.29
N LEU A 4 32.63 17.09 8.92
CA LEU A 4 32.73 18.55 8.90
C LEU A 4 32.49 19.06 10.32
N MET A 5 33.52 19.67 10.91
CA MET A 5 33.46 20.37 12.19
C MET A 5 33.26 21.86 11.96
N PHE A 6 32.34 22.47 12.71
CA PHE A 6 32.35 23.92 12.93
C PHE A 6 32.40 24.21 14.42
N SER A 7 33.32 25.13 14.75
CA SER A 7 33.77 25.53 16.08
C SER A 7 32.79 26.46 16.78
N LEU A 8 32.80 26.35 18.12
CA LEU A 8 32.05 27.15 19.09
C LEU A 8 32.40 28.65 19.06
N ARG A 9 31.39 29.49 19.36
CA ARG A 9 31.57 30.75 20.08
C ARG A 9 30.61 30.82 21.26
N THR A 10 31.20 31.09 22.41
CA THR A 10 30.62 31.33 23.73
C THR A 10 29.90 32.67 23.82
N GLY A 11 28.76 32.70 24.51
CA GLY A 11 28.04 33.92 24.88
C GLY A 11 27.25 33.67 26.18
N SER A 12 27.37 34.60 27.11
CA SER A 12 27.17 34.45 28.55
C SER A 12 25.71 34.35 29.04
N LEU A 13 25.57 33.70 30.19
CA LEU A 13 24.38 33.50 31.01
C LEU A 13 23.74 34.80 31.51
N LEU A 14 22.42 34.88 31.43
CA LEU A 14 21.58 35.64 32.36
C LEU A 14 20.39 34.76 32.78
N HIS A 15 20.21 34.63 34.09
CA HIS A 15 19.25 33.77 34.77
C HIS A 15 18.21 34.67 35.45
N LEU A 16 16.91 34.42 35.24
CA LEU A 16 15.76 35.03 35.95
C LEU A 16 14.49 34.16 35.71
N PRO A 17 13.42 34.26 36.52
CA PRO A 17 12.94 33.14 37.32
C PRO A 17 11.68 32.47 36.78
N SER A 18 11.45 31.26 37.30
CA SER A 18 10.31 30.38 37.04
C SER A 18 8.97 31.00 37.46
N SER A 19 8.05 31.18 36.51
CA SER A 19 6.62 31.20 36.81
C SER A 19 5.79 30.64 35.63
N LEU A 20 4.92 29.70 36.00
CA LEU A 20 3.69 29.26 35.30
C LEU A 20 3.86 28.75 33.86
N ARG A 21 4.35 27.51 33.74
CA ARG A 21 4.23 26.71 32.51
C ARG A 21 2.79 26.24 32.35
N ALA A 22 2.08 26.82 31.39
CA ALA A 22 0.80 26.31 30.92
C ALA A 22 0.96 24.86 30.39
N PRO A 23 0.00 23.95 30.64
CA PRO A 23 0.00 22.68 29.95
C PRO A 23 -0.26 22.95 28.45
N PRO A 24 0.52 22.41 27.51
CA PRO A 24 0.10 22.44 26.13
C PRO A 24 -1.17 21.60 26.07
N PHE A 25 -2.28 22.26 25.71
CA PHE A 25 -3.49 21.60 25.32
C PHE A 25 -3.08 20.68 24.15
N CYS A 26 -2.99 19.37 24.41
CA CYS A 26 -2.87 18.40 23.34
C CYS A 26 -4.15 18.50 22.53
N SER A 27 -4.11 19.35 21.49
CA SER A 27 -5.08 19.28 20.41
C SER A 27 -4.89 17.91 19.81
N ASN A 28 -5.89 17.05 20.06
CA ASN A 28 -5.97 15.71 19.54
C ASN A 28 -6.27 15.79 18.04
N ASN A 29 -5.35 16.36 17.28
CA ASN A 29 -5.33 16.25 15.85
C ASN A 29 -4.65 14.91 15.57
N SER A 30 -5.45 13.84 15.69
CA SER A 30 -5.17 12.59 15.00
C SER A 30 -5.13 12.93 13.52
N SER A 31 -3.94 13.33 13.07
CA SER A 31 -3.60 13.39 11.66
C SER A 31 -4.03 12.04 11.11
N LYS A 32 -5.01 12.07 10.20
CA LYS A 32 -5.50 10.91 9.44
C LYS A 32 -4.37 10.43 8.53
N MET A 33 -3.32 9.89 9.13
CA MET A 33 -2.13 9.40 8.50
C MET A 33 -2.55 8.05 7.90
N SER A 34 -2.56 8.01 6.58
CA SER A 34 -3.23 7.02 5.72
C SER A 34 -3.29 5.60 6.31
N SER A 35 -4.43 5.26 6.93
CA SER A 35 -4.72 3.94 7.52
C SER A 35 -4.70 2.80 6.49
N ASP A 36 -4.58 3.13 5.21
CA ASP A 36 -4.60 2.17 4.11
C ASP A 36 -3.26 1.48 3.88
N SER A 37 -2.17 1.98 4.46
CA SER A 37 -0.80 1.49 4.26
C SER A 37 -0.29 0.63 5.42
N HIS A 38 -1.15 0.34 6.39
CA HIS A 38 -0.88 -0.58 7.48
C HIS A 38 -1.29 -1.99 7.06
N TRP A 39 -0.64 -3.02 7.62
CA TRP A 39 -1.04 -4.40 7.36
C TRP A 39 -2.50 -4.64 7.76
N LEU A 40 -3.19 -5.53 7.04
CA LEU A 40 -4.55 -5.91 7.37
C LEU A 40 -4.62 -6.56 8.76
N SER A 41 -5.58 -6.12 9.58
CA SER A 41 -5.86 -6.76 10.86
C SER A 41 -6.42 -8.17 10.65
N PRO A 42 -6.35 -9.06 11.66
CA PRO A 42 -6.94 -10.40 11.56
C PRO A 42 -8.43 -10.38 11.16
N GLU A 43 -9.20 -9.44 11.71
CA GLU A 43 -10.63 -9.28 11.42
C GLU A 43 -10.88 -8.82 9.98
N ASP A 44 -10.10 -7.84 9.51
CA ASP A 44 -10.16 -7.37 8.12
C ASP A 44 -9.78 -8.49 7.15
N ARG A 45 -8.80 -9.34 7.49
CA ARG A 45 -8.40 -10.50 6.68
C ARG A 45 -9.54 -11.51 6.56
N GLU A 46 -10.19 -11.85 7.67
CA GLU A 46 -11.27 -12.84 7.68
C GLU A 46 -12.44 -12.39 6.79
N GLN A 47 -12.78 -11.10 6.80
CA GLN A 47 -13.88 -10.57 5.99
C GLN A 47 -13.48 -10.35 4.53
N LEU A 48 -12.37 -9.65 4.28
CA LEU A 48 -12.02 -9.18 2.94
C LEU A 48 -11.42 -10.27 2.07
N LEU A 49 -10.66 -11.22 2.64
CA LEU A 49 -10.07 -12.30 1.86
C LEU A 49 -11.10 -13.36 1.47
N VAL A 50 -12.16 -13.57 2.26
CA VAL A 50 -13.25 -14.49 1.89
C VAL A 50 -13.91 -14.05 0.59
N GLU A 51 -14.19 -12.75 0.43
CA GLU A 51 -14.75 -12.20 -0.81
C GLU A 51 -13.81 -12.41 -2.01
N LEU A 52 -12.51 -12.17 -1.84
CA LEU A 52 -11.53 -12.33 -2.91
C LEU A 52 -11.29 -13.81 -3.28
N ARG A 53 -11.34 -14.73 -2.31
CA ARG A 53 -11.28 -16.18 -2.57
C ARG A 53 -12.46 -16.63 -3.42
N ALA A 54 -13.66 -16.09 -3.17
CA ALA A 54 -14.85 -16.39 -3.96
C ALA A 54 -14.71 -15.96 -5.44
N THR A 55 -13.85 -14.99 -5.74
CA THR A 55 -13.54 -14.58 -7.11
C THR A 55 -12.24 -15.18 -7.66
N GLY A 56 -11.61 -16.12 -6.94
CA GLY A 56 -10.44 -16.88 -7.41
C GLY A 56 -9.08 -16.29 -7.05
N TRP A 57 -9.00 -15.32 -6.14
CA TRP A 57 -7.72 -14.94 -5.52
C TRP A 57 -7.29 -15.98 -4.49
N MET A 58 -6.00 -16.22 -4.39
CA MET A 58 -5.40 -17.15 -3.45
C MET A 58 -4.31 -16.45 -2.65
N GLU A 59 -4.09 -16.84 -1.41
CA GLU A 59 -2.91 -16.39 -0.66
C GLU A 59 -1.66 -17.10 -1.19
N VAL A 60 -0.52 -16.40 -1.21
CA VAL A 60 0.77 -16.94 -1.64
C VAL A 60 1.42 -17.68 -0.47
N GLU A 61 1.95 -18.87 -0.71
CA GLU A 61 2.72 -19.60 0.29
C GLU A 61 4.00 -18.84 0.66
N ASP A 62 4.34 -18.79 1.95
CA ASP A 62 5.52 -18.12 2.49
C ASP A 62 5.67 -16.61 2.20
N ARG A 63 4.59 -15.95 1.74
CA ARG A 63 4.58 -14.51 1.50
C ARG A 63 3.22 -13.90 1.82
N ASP A 64 3.20 -12.79 2.56
CA ASP A 64 1.96 -12.05 2.83
C ASP A 64 1.52 -11.26 1.58
N ALA A 65 0.91 -12.00 0.65
CA ALA A 65 0.49 -11.54 -0.66
C ALA A 65 -0.71 -12.36 -1.14
N ILE A 66 -1.44 -11.81 -2.11
CA ILE A 66 -2.50 -12.52 -2.84
C ILE A 66 -2.15 -12.64 -4.31
N PHE A 67 -2.58 -13.73 -4.93
CA PHE A 67 -2.30 -14.10 -6.30
C PHE A 67 -3.58 -14.47 -7.06
N LYS A 68 -3.63 -14.14 -8.35
CA LYS A 68 -4.66 -14.62 -9.28
C LYS A 68 -4.11 -14.75 -10.69
N GLU A 69 -4.53 -15.80 -11.39
CA GLU A 69 -4.27 -15.98 -12.83
C GLU A 69 -5.55 -15.71 -13.63
N LEU A 70 -5.45 -14.86 -14.64
CA LEU A 70 -6.52 -14.52 -15.57
C LEU A 70 -6.22 -15.03 -16.98
N HIS A 71 -7.25 -15.50 -17.67
CA HIS A 71 -7.18 -16.00 -19.03
C HIS A 71 -8.12 -15.21 -19.94
N PHE A 72 -7.58 -14.61 -20.98
CA PHE A 72 -8.31 -13.85 -22.00
C PHE A 72 -8.41 -14.62 -23.31
N LYS A 73 -9.17 -14.14 -24.30
CA LYS A 73 -9.25 -14.82 -25.61
C LYS A 73 -7.99 -14.59 -26.46
N THR A 74 -7.39 -13.42 -26.36
CA THR A 74 -6.24 -13.01 -27.19
C THR A 74 -5.27 -12.16 -26.38
N PHE A 75 -4.04 -12.00 -26.89
CA PHE A 75 -3.08 -11.05 -26.34
C PHE A 75 -3.60 -9.61 -26.34
N ASN A 76 -4.32 -9.18 -27.37
CA ASN A 76 -4.86 -7.82 -27.44
C ASN A 76 -5.84 -7.54 -26.30
N GLN A 77 -6.71 -8.50 -25.96
CA GLN A 77 -7.59 -8.39 -24.80
C GLN A 77 -6.81 -8.34 -23.48
N ALA A 78 -5.83 -9.25 -23.31
CA ALA A 78 -4.99 -9.28 -22.11
C ALA A 78 -4.26 -7.94 -21.90
N PHE A 79 -3.63 -7.40 -22.95
CA PHE A 79 -2.90 -6.14 -22.86
C PHE A 79 -3.83 -4.93 -22.68
N GLY A 80 -5.04 -4.96 -23.26
CA GLY A 80 -6.08 -3.96 -23.02
C GLY A 80 -6.56 -3.95 -21.56
N PHE A 81 -6.74 -5.13 -20.96
CA PHE A 81 -6.98 -5.29 -19.52
C PHE A 81 -5.81 -4.72 -18.70
N MET A 82 -4.58 -5.12 -19.00
CA MET A 82 -3.37 -4.66 -18.30
C MET A 82 -3.24 -3.14 -18.35
N SER A 83 -3.50 -2.52 -19.49
CA SER A 83 -3.45 -1.05 -19.65
C SER A 83 -4.43 -0.32 -18.72
N ARG A 84 -5.65 -0.85 -18.54
CA ARG A 84 -6.62 -0.28 -17.60
C ARG A 84 -6.19 -0.43 -16.15
N VAL A 85 -5.58 -1.56 -15.79
CA VAL A 85 -5.01 -1.79 -14.45
C VAL A 85 -3.85 -0.84 -14.20
N ALA A 86 -2.96 -0.62 -15.17
CA ALA A 86 -1.84 0.31 -15.06
C ALA A 86 -2.30 1.76 -14.78
N LEU A 87 -3.34 2.23 -15.47
CA LEU A 87 -3.91 3.57 -15.20
C LEU A 87 -4.44 3.71 -13.77
N GLN A 88 -5.06 2.65 -13.25
CA GLN A 88 -5.54 2.64 -11.87
C GLN A 88 -4.39 2.54 -10.86
N ALA A 89 -3.34 1.77 -11.18
CA ALA A 89 -2.14 1.65 -10.36
C ALA A 89 -1.46 3.01 -10.16
N GLU A 90 -1.30 3.79 -11.23
CA GLU A 90 -0.78 5.16 -11.16
C GLU A 90 -1.66 6.07 -10.29
N LYS A 91 -2.98 6.01 -10.47
CA LYS A 91 -3.92 6.79 -9.66
C LYS A 91 -3.87 6.42 -8.17
N MET A 92 -3.64 5.16 -7.85
CA MET A 92 -3.55 4.66 -6.48
C MET A 92 -2.16 4.80 -5.88
N ASN A 93 -1.14 5.08 -6.70
CA ASN A 93 0.26 4.90 -6.37
C ASN A 93 0.52 3.52 -5.70
N HIS A 94 -0.02 2.47 -6.31
CA HIS A 94 0.07 1.10 -5.84
C HIS A 94 0.11 0.16 -7.04
N HIS A 95 1.24 -0.50 -7.25
CA HIS A 95 1.52 -1.24 -8.48
C HIS A 95 1.45 -2.76 -8.26
N PRO A 96 0.85 -3.52 -9.17
CA PRO A 96 0.89 -4.97 -9.10
C PRO A 96 2.27 -5.50 -9.51
N GLU A 97 2.61 -6.66 -8.98
CA GLU A 97 3.60 -7.54 -9.59
C GLU A 97 2.86 -8.44 -10.58
N TRP A 98 3.33 -8.57 -11.82
CA TRP A 98 2.67 -9.43 -12.78
C TRP A 98 3.60 -10.08 -13.79
N PHE A 99 3.11 -11.16 -14.38
CA PHE A 99 3.74 -11.88 -15.48
C PHE A 99 2.69 -12.13 -16.56
N ASN A 100 3.02 -11.85 -17.82
CA ASN A 100 2.12 -12.04 -18.95
C ASN A 100 2.78 -12.89 -20.04
N VAL A 101 2.05 -13.91 -20.50
CA VAL A 101 2.39 -14.70 -21.69
C VAL A 101 1.14 -14.82 -22.55
N TYR A 102 1.15 -14.16 -23.70
CA TYR A 102 0.02 -14.12 -24.63
C TYR A 102 -1.29 -13.72 -23.93
N ASN A 103 -2.25 -14.63 -23.85
CA ASN A 103 -3.57 -14.37 -23.28
C ASN A 103 -3.66 -14.65 -21.77
N LYS A 104 -2.55 -14.99 -21.10
CA LYS A 104 -2.52 -15.27 -19.65
C LYS A 104 -1.86 -14.12 -18.89
N VAL A 105 -2.48 -13.68 -17.80
CA VAL A 105 -1.92 -12.66 -16.91
C VAL A 105 -1.95 -13.18 -15.48
N GLN A 106 -0.78 -13.38 -14.91
CA GLN A 106 -0.58 -13.75 -13.50
C GLN A 106 -0.30 -12.50 -12.70
N ILE A 107 -1.03 -12.28 -11.61
CA ILE A 107 -0.98 -11.05 -10.81
C ILE A 107 -0.76 -11.41 -9.36
N THR A 108 0.24 -10.78 -8.74
CA THR A 108 0.51 -10.82 -7.30
C THR A 108 0.38 -9.41 -6.72
N LEU A 109 -0.30 -9.29 -5.58
CA LEU A 109 -0.48 -8.04 -4.85
C LEU A 109 0.04 -8.17 -3.41
N SER A 110 0.87 -7.22 -3.01
CA SER A 110 1.37 -7.01 -1.66
C SER A 110 1.83 -5.56 -1.54
N THR A 111 1.77 -4.99 -0.33
CA THR A 111 2.21 -3.63 -0.08
C THR A 111 3.62 -3.63 0.49
N HIS A 112 4.60 -3.17 -0.29
CA HIS A 112 6.01 -3.09 0.11
C HIS A 112 6.23 -2.23 1.36
N ASP A 113 5.52 -1.10 1.49
CA ASP A 113 5.69 -0.15 2.59
C ASP A 113 5.48 -0.80 3.97
N CYS A 114 4.56 -1.76 4.08
CA CYS A 114 4.28 -2.50 5.31
C CYS A 114 4.73 -3.96 5.28
N GLY A 115 5.42 -4.39 4.21
CA GLY A 115 5.93 -5.75 4.05
C GLY A 115 4.86 -6.84 3.98
N GLY A 116 3.63 -6.50 3.53
CA GLY A 116 2.52 -7.45 3.54
C GLY A 116 1.22 -6.89 2.98
N LEU A 117 0.11 -7.60 3.19
CA LEU A 117 -1.20 -7.22 2.66
C LEU A 117 -1.74 -5.99 3.38
N SER A 118 -2.23 -5.03 2.61
CA SER A 118 -2.91 -3.82 3.10
C SER A 118 -4.27 -3.62 2.43
N LYS A 119 -4.97 -2.55 2.82
CA LYS A 119 -6.23 -2.14 2.17
C LYS A 119 -6.02 -1.72 0.71
N ARG A 120 -4.79 -1.33 0.32
CA ARG A 120 -4.47 -1.00 -1.08
C ARG A 120 -4.53 -2.23 -1.98
N ASP A 121 -4.03 -3.37 -1.49
CA ASP A 121 -4.08 -4.65 -2.20
C ASP A 121 -5.53 -5.09 -2.42
N ILE A 122 -6.36 -5.00 -1.39
CA ILE A 122 -7.79 -5.33 -1.49
C ILE A 122 -8.51 -4.41 -2.50
N LYS A 123 -8.24 -3.10 -2.47
CA LYS A 123 -8.83 -2.15 -3.42
C LYS A 123 -8.39 -2.44 -4.86
N MET A 124 -7.11 -2.79 -5.07
CA MET A 124 -6.58 -3.13 -6.37
C MET A 124 -7.17 -4.45 -6.89
N ALA A 125 -7.26 -5.48 -6.04
CA ALA A 125 -7.87 -6.77 -6.37
C ALA A 125 -9.33 -6.62 -6.83
N LYS A 126 -10.13 -5.85 -6.08
CA LYS A 126 -11.53 -5.56 -6.44
C LYS A 126 -11.65 -4.78 -7.76
N PHE A 127 -10.73 -3.85 -8.01
CA PHE A 127 -10.70 -3.14 -9.29
C PHE A 127 -10.35 -4.09 -10.46
N ILE A 128 -9.34 -4.95 -10.29
CA ILE A 128 -8.94 -5.97 -11.27
C ILE A 128 -10.13 -6.86 -11.62
N ASP A 129 -10.84 -7.38 -10.61
CA ASP A 129 -12.00 -8.24 -10.82
C ASP A 129 -13.06 -7.52 -11.66
N LYS A 130 -13.37 -6.25 -11.33
CA LYS A 130 -14.31 -5.43 -12.09
C LYS A 130 -13.91 -5.28 -13.56
N ILE A 131 -12.62 -5.03 -13.84
CA ILE A 131 -12.16 -4.89 -15.23
C ILE A 131 -12.18 -6.23 -15.95
N SER A 132 -11.78 -7.32 -15.29
CA SER A 132 -11.77 -8.66 -15.89
C SER A 132 -13.17 -9.14 -16.31
N LEU A 133 -14.21 -8.77 -15.56
CA LEU A 133 -15.60 -9.10 -15.89
C LEU A 133 -16.16 -8.31 -17.09
N SER A 134 -15.46 -7.27 -17.52
CA SER A 134 -15.88 -6.38 -18.61
C SER A 134 -15.16 -6.62 -19.95
N MET A 135 -14.38 -7.70 -20.05
CA MET A 135 -13.51 -8.07 -21.18
C MET A 135 -13.86 -9.46 -21.70
#